data_AF-A0A961IJN9-F1
#
_entry.id   AF-A0A961IJN9-F1
#
_cell.length_a   1.000
_cell.length_b   1.000
_cell.length_c   1.000
_cell.angle_alpha   90.00
_cell.angle_beta   90.00
_cell.angle_gamma   90.00
#
_symmetry.space_group_name_H-M   'P 1'
#
loop_
_entity.id
_entity.type
_entity.pdbx_description
1 polymer ?
#
loop_
_entity_poly.entity_id
_entity_poly.type
_entity_poly.pdbx_seq_one_letter_code
_entity_poly.pdbx_strand_id
1 'polypeptide(L)'
;MPSLLKKHARGVVLGLLVALAPGSAQAEPVRDVRGDQTVDYWSRYGRVELEADRILYRPGQDIPIRFRIRNVGYSVIRVYPHIGPGKTYQFMLLDSQGREQTQRFNAASYNNREHGERAVVDQEGDPIKEVILHPGETLEKVIFLNDFYRLTPGSEYRLVGYFYPDQRFEYFVRSENNLVLRIDQERSDPFLRPEVQSLRPDGAPVISPEETVYLFLSAEMRRNWPNYLKYLDLRKFITAYDRFAGRFATASVREQPVILDDFARYLTGNPADELRRFRITATEPERDRSGEVIANGRNFVTVEAVRIGGGYTARYEYRYTLEPSSDSPGMWKIVYVEARLVR
;
A
#
# COMPACT_ATOMS: atom_id res chain seq x y z
N MET A 1 -44.95 -74.25 -72.37
CA MET A 1 -44.21 -73.27 -73.20
C MET A 1 -43.69 -72.17 -72.29
N PRO A 2 -42.37 -72.12 -72.01
CA PRO A 2 -41.80 -71.21 -71.03
C PRO A 2 -41.14 -70.00 -71.72
N SER A 3 -41.41 -68.78 -71.23
CA SER A 3 -40.61 -67.61 -71.58
C SER A 3 -39.65 -67.27 -70.45
N LEU A 4 -38.39 -67.64 -70.69
CA LEU A 4 -37.20 -67.16 -70.01
C LEU A 4 -37.13 -65.63 -70.01
N LEU A 5 -36.75 -65.03 -68.89
CA LEU A 5 -35.71 -64.00 -68.90
C LEU A 5 -35.10 -63.83 -67.50
N LYS A 6 -33.78 -63.98 -67.48
CA LYS A 6 -32.88 -63.99 -66.33
C LYS A 6 -32.16 -62.64 -66.27
N LYS A 7 -31.83 -62.22 -65.05
CA LYS A 7 -30.78 -61.28 -64.61
C LYS A 7 -31.05 -59.77 -64.80
N HIS A 8 -31.10 -59.04 -63.69
CA HIS A 8 -29.92 -58.31 -63.19
C HIS A 8 -30.11 -57.94 -61.71
N ALA A 9 -29.13 -58.36 -60.89
CA ALA A 9 -28.92 -57.85 -59.54
C ALA A 9 -27.92 -56.68 -59.64
N ARG A 10 -28.31 -55.51 -59.16
CA ARG A 10 -27.40 -54.44 -58.72
C ARG A 10 -28.06 -53.70 -57.55
N GLY A 11 -27.27 -53.57 -56.49
CA GLY A 11 -27.70 -53.27 -55.13
C GLY A 11 -28.36 -51.90 -54.94
N VAL A 12 -29.12 -51.82 -53.86
CA VAL A 12 -29.53 -50.57 -53.24
C VAL A 12 -29.11 -50.63 -51.78
N VAL A 13 -28.37 -49.61 -51.41
CA VAL A 13 -27.74 -49.36 -50.11
C VAL A 13 -28.81 -49.20 -49.02
N LEU A 14 -28.54 -49.84 -47.88
CA LEU A 14 -29.29 -49.77 -46.64
C LEU A 14 -29.25 -48.33 -46.08
N GLY A 15 -30.35 -47.58 -46.21
CA GLY A 15 -30.51 -46.26 -45.61
C GLY A 15 -30.96 -46.36 -44.16
N LEU A 16 -30.02 -46.23 -43.22
CA LEU A 16 -30.28 -46.10 -41.80
C LEU A 16 -30.87 -44.70 -41.51
N LEU A 17 -32.19 -44.62 -41.31
CA LEU A 17 -32.87 -43.40 -40.86
C LEU A 17 -32.59 -43.20 -39.36
N VAL A 18 -31.52 -42.46 -39.04
CA VAL A 18 -31.31 -41.90 -37.70
C VAL A 18 -32.30 -40.77 -37.53
N ALA A 19 -33.36 -41.01 -36.75
CA ALA A 19 -34.27 -39.97 -36.30
C ALA A 19 -33.52 -39.04 -35.33
N LEU A 20 -32.98 -37.95 -35.85
CA LEU A 20 -32.54 -36.79 -35.08
C LEU A 20 -33.79 -36.13 -34.49
N ALA A 21 -34.12 -36.46 -33.24
CA ALA A 21 -35.01 -35.62 -32.46
C ALA A 21 -34.34 -34.24 -32.32
N PRO A 22 -34.98 -33.13 -32.75
CA PRO A 22 -34.46 -31.81 -32.47
C PRO A 22 -34.54 -31.62 -30.96
N GLY A 23 -33.38 -31.68 -30.30
CA GLY A 23 -33.26 -31.14 -28.95
C GLY A 23 -33.66 -29.69 -29.02
N SER A 24 -34.82 -29.36 -28.46
CA SER A 24 -35.29 -28.01 -28.27
C SER A 24 -34.26 -27.29 -27.41
N ALA A 25 -33.27 -26.66 -28.04
CA ALA A 25 -32.48 -25.62 -27.41
C ALA A 25 -33.47 -24.50 -27.11
N GLN A 26 -34.01 -24.49 -25.90
CA GLN A 26 -34.80 -23.37 -25.42
C GLN A 26 -33.85 -22.18 -25.39
N ALA A 27 -33.95 -21.34 -26.41
CA ALA A 27 -33.32 -20.03 -26.41
C ALA A 27 -34.02 -19.24 -25.32
N GLU A 28 -33.43 -19.23 -24.12
CA GLU A 28 -33.86 -18.33 -23.05
C GLU A 28 -33.86 -16.91 -23.61
N PRO A 29 -34.97 -16.17 -23.44
CA PRO A 29 -35.09 -14.86 -24.04
C PRO A 29 -34.03 -13.95 -23.43
N VAL A 30 -33.15 -13.44 -24.31
CA VAL A 30 -32.07 -12.49 -24.01
C VAL A 30 -32.58 -11.17 -23.41
N ARG A 31 -33.89 -10.96 -23.48
CA ARG A 31 -34.60 -9.80 -22.95
C ARG A 31 -35.89 -10.27 -22.28
N ASP A 32 -36.31 -9.61 -21.21
CA ASP A 32 -37.62 -9.88 -20.62
C ASP A 32 -38.78 -9.41 -21.55
N VAL A 33 -40.03 -9.63 -21.12
CA VAL A 33 -41.24 -9.25 -21.89
C VAL A 33 -41.31 -7.73 -22.15
N ARG A 34 -40.50 -6.92 -21.47
CA ARG A 34 -40.41 -5.45 -21.60
C ARG A 34 -39.20 -5.00 -22.44
N GLY A 35 -38.33 -5.93 -22.85
CA GLY A 35 -37.14 -5.63 -23.63
C GLY A 35 -35.89 -5.35 -22.79
N ASP A 36 -35.95 -5.57 -21.48
CA ASP A 36 -34.89 -5.28 -20.53
C ASP A 36 -33.86 -6.43 -20.48
N GLN A 37 -32.58 -6.09 -20.30
CA GLN A 37 -31.50 -7.08 -20.19
C GLN A 37 -31.65 -7.84 -18.86
N THR A 38 -31.77 -9.16 -18.93
CA THR A 38 -31.86 -10.02 -17.75
C THR A 38 -30.49 -10.20 -17.07
N VAL A 39 -30.46 -10.63 -15.81
CA VAL A 39 -29.21 -11.03 -15.11
C VAL A 39 -28.43 -12.06 -15.93
N ASP A 40 -29.15 -12.93 -16.64
CA ASP A 40 -28.58 -13.96 -17.51
C ASP A 40 -27.81 -13.39 -18.71
N TYR A 41 -28.20 -12.20 -19.20
CA TYR A 41 -27.45 -11.50 -20.24
C TYR A 41 -26.08 -11.04 -19.73
N TRP A 42 -26.05 -10.44 -18.54
CA TRP A 42 -24.82 -9.99 -17.90
C TRP A 42 -23.92 -11.15 -17.48
N SER A 43 -24.47 -12.25 -16.96
CA SER A 43 -23.68 -13.43 -16.60
C SER A 43 -23.06 -14.11 -17.84
N ARG A 44 -23.72 -14.04 -19.00
CA ARG A 44 -23.20 -14.61 -20.26
C ARG A 44 -22.10 -13.76 -20.90
N TYR A 45 -22.25 -12.44 -20.92
CA TYR A 45 -21.39 -11.56 -21.74
C TYR A 45 -20.53 -10.58 -20.95
N GLY A 46 -20.92 -10.24 -19.72
CA GLY A 46 -20.17 -9.37 -18.85
C GLY A 46 -19.23 -10.16 -17.95
N ARG A 47 -18.01 -9.65 -17.77
CA ARG A 47 -17.05 -10.15 -16.79
C ARG A 47 -16.62 -9.00 -15.91
N VAL A 48 -16.63 -9.21 -14.60
CA VAL A 48 -16.24 -8.23 -13.61
C VAL A 48 -15.03 -8.77 -12.86
N GLU A 49 -13.93 -8.03 -12.93
CA GLU A 49 -12.68 -8.36 -12.27
C GLU A 49 -12.25 -7.19 -11.40
N LEU A 50 -11.64 -7.51 -10.26
CA LEU A 50 -10.99 -6.54 -9.39
C LEU A 50 -9.48 -6.65 -9.55
N GLU A 51 -8.80 -5.52 -9.68
CA GLU A 51 -7.34 -5.47 -9.67
C GLU A 51 -6.83 -4.50 -8.60
N ALA A 52 -5.75 -4.89 -7.93
CA ALA A 52 -5.01 -4.05 -7.01
C ALA A 52 -3.54 -4.03 -7.43
N ASP A 53 -2.90 -2.86 -7.32
CA ASP A 53 -1.49 -2.70 -7.72
C ASP A 53 -0.53 -3.54 -6.88
N ARG A 54 -0.92 -3.83 -5.63
CA ARG A 54 -0.12 -4.56 -4.65
C ARG A 54 -1.04 -5.30 -3.68
N ILE A 55 -0.48 -6.27 -2.98
CA ILE A 55 -1.21 -7.03 -1.94
C ILE A 55 -0.96 -6.42 -0.55
N LEU A 56 0.22 -5.84 -0.32
CA LEU A 56 0.64 -5.27 0.96
C LEU A 56 0.53 -3.74 0.94
N TYR A 57 -0.20 -3.18 1.90
CA TYR A 57 -0.38 -1.74 2.07
C TYR A 57 0.03 -1.28 3.46
N ARG A 58 0.59 -0.07 3.56
CA ARG A 58 0.90 0.54 4.86
C ARG A 58 -0.38 1.05 5.54
N PRO A 59 -0.41 1.14 6.88
CA PRO A 59 -1.51 1.79 7.60
C PRO A 59 -1.77 3.21 7.07
N GLY A 60 -3.04 3.53 6.80
CA GLY A 60 -3.45 4.84 6.30
C GLY A 60 -3.11 5.16 4.84
N GLN A 61 -2.39 4.28 4.15
CA GLN A 61 -2.13 4.44 2.72
C GLN A 61 -3.43 4.27 1.92
N ASP A 62 -3.63 5.09 0.89
CA ASP A 62 -4.72 4.92 -0.06
C ASP A 62 -4.57 3.60 -0.83
N ILE A 63 -5.65 2.83 -0.86
CA ILE A 63 -5.73 1.52 -1.53
C ILE A 63 -6.59 1.67 -2.79
N PRO A 64 -5.97 1.94 -3.95
CA PRO A 64 -6.69 1.97 -5.22
C PRO A 64 -7.04 0.54 -5.64
N ILE A 65 -8.34 0.31 -5.85
CA ILE A 65 -8.88 -0.90 -6.44
C ILE A 65 -9.47 -0.54 -7.80
N ARG A 66 -9.03 -1.22 -8.84
CA ARG A 66 -9.58 -1.06 -10.19
C ARG A 66 -10.68 -2.08 -10.41
N PHE A 67 -11.88 -1.59 -10.68
CA PHE A 67 -12.95 -2.39 -11.25
C PHE A 67 -12.76 -2.46 -12.76
N ARG A 68 -12.66 -3.67 -13.31
CA ARG A 68 -12.61 -3.92 -14.75
C ARG A 68 -13.86 -4.67 -15.16
N ILE A 69 -14.64 -4.07 -16.05
CA ILE A 69 -15.86 -4.65 -16.59
C ILE A 69 -15.63 -4.88 -18.07
N ARG A 70 -15.53 -6.14 -18.47
CA ARG A 70 -15.21 -6.53 -19.84
C ARG A 70 -16.42 -7.13 -20.53
N ASN A 71 -16.67 -6.71 -21.76
CA ASN A 71 -17.61 -7.38 -22.65
C ASN A 71 -16.87 -8.52 -23.38
N VAL A 72 -17.08 -9.76 -22.93
CA VAL A 72 -16.56 -10.96 -23.59
C VAL A 72 -17.55 -11.57 -24.59
N GLY A 73 -18.73 -10.98 -24.70
CA GLY A 73 -19.77 -11.39 -25.62
C GLY A 73 -19.61 -10.83 -27.03
N TYR A 74 -20.51 -11.26 -27.90
CA TYR A 74 -20.63 -10.79 -29.28
C TYR A 74 -21.67 -9.67 -29.46
N SER A 75 -22.33 -9.25 -28.37
CA SER A 75 -23.39 -8.23 -28.40
C SER A 75 -23.03 -7.05 -27.51
N VAL A 76 -23.60 -5.88 -27.80
CA VAL A 76 -23.33 -4.64 -27.04
C VAL A 76 -23.98 -4.68 -25.67
N ILE A 77 -23.20 -4.37 -24.64
CA ILE A 77 -23.68 -4.28 -23.26
C ILE A 77 -23.95 -2.81 -22.93
N ARG A 78 -25.05 -2.53 -22.23
CA ARG A 78 -25.43 -1.17 -21.80
C ARG A 78 -25.39 -1.12 -20.29
N VAL A 79 -24.70 -0.11 -19.77
CA VAL A 79 -24.59 0.19 -18.34
C VAL A 79 -25.28 1.52 -18.09
N TYR A 80 -26.13 1.57 -17.08
CA TYR A 80 -26.79 2.76 -16.57
C TYR A 80 -26.32 3.01 -15.14
N PRO A 81 -25.17 3.69 -14.96
CA PRO A 81 -24.60 3.93 -13.64
C PRO A 81 -25.58 4.72 -12.76
N HIS A 82 -25.55 4.46 -11.46
CA HIS A 82 -26.20 5.32 -10.49
C HIS A 82 -25.50 6.68 -10.38
N ILE A 83 -26.30 7.73 -10.21
CA ILE A 83 -25.84 9.10 -9.97
C ILE A 83 -25.19 9.25 -8.57
N GLY A 84 -25.42 8.29 -7.66
CA GLY A 84 -24.92 8.31 -6.29
C GLY A 84 -23.59 7.55 -6.12
N PRO A 85 -22.66 8.09 -5.31
CA PRO A 85 -21.38 7.45 -5.06
C PRO A 85 -21.57 6.10 -4.33
N GLY A 86 -20.76 5.11 -4.68
CA GLY A 86 -20.80 3.79 -4.03
C GLY A 86 -22.05 2.95 -4.29
N LYS A 87 -22.90 3.32 -5.26
CA LYS A 87 -24.08 2.51 -5.64
C LYS A 87 -23.78 1.56 -6.79
N THR A 88 -23.20 2.08 -7.88
CA THR A 88 -22.82 1.30 -9.07
C THR A 88 -21.73 0.27 -8.76
N TYR A 89 -20.75 0.67 -7.94
CA TYR A 89 -19.62 -0.16 -7.56
C TYR A 89 -19.64 -0.32 -6.05
N GLN A 90 -19.92 -1.53 -5.61
CA GLN A 90 -19.96 -1.89 -4.20
C GLN A 90 -18.91 -2.95 -3.91
N PHE A 91 -18.47 -2.96 -2.66
CA PHE A 91 -17.48 -3.89 -2.18
C PHE A 91 -18.04 -4.57 -0.95
N MET A 92 -17.73 -5.86 -0.78
CA MET A 92 -17.87 -6.56 0.48
C MET A 92 -16.48 -6.93 0.97
N LEU A 93 -16.15 -6.44 2.15
CA LEU A 93 -14.85 -6.65 2.78
C LEU A 93 -15.01 -7.65 3.92
N LEU A 94 -14.32 -8.79 3.81
CA LEU A 94 -14.30 -9.85 4.81
C LEU A 94 -12.96 -9.81 5.55
N ASP A 95 -12.97 -9.94 6.87
CA ASP A 95 -11.73 -10.11 7.64
C ASP A 95 -11.16 -11.54 7.53
N SER A 96 -10.01 -11.79 8.17
CA SER A 96 -9.37 -13.10 8.23
C SER A 96 -10.22 -14.19 8.89
N GLN A 97 -11.25 -13.80 9.65
CA GLN A 97 -12.23 -14.70 10.28
C GLN A 97 -13.51 -14.85 9.42
N GLY A 98 -13.54 -14.26 8.22
CA GLY A 98 -14.69 -14.28 7.33
C GLY A 98 -15.85 -13.36 7.76
N ARG A 99 -15.63 -12.45 8.71
CA ARG A 99 -16.65 -11.50 9.15
C ARG A 99 -16.67 -10.27 8.25
N GLU A 100 -17.87 -9.90 7.83
CA GLU A 100 -18.10 -8.69 7.04
C GLU A 100 -17.80 -7.44 7.85
N GLN A 101 -17.00 -6.54 7.27
CA GLN A 101 -16.72 -5.24 7.84
C GLN A 101 -17.83 -4.25 7.50
N THR A 102 -18.21 -3.41 8.45
CA THR A 102 -19.23 -2.40 8.21
C THR A 102 -18.70 -1.30 7.30
N GLN A 103 -19.39 -1.08 6.18
CA GLN A 103 -19.12 0.03 5.28
C GLN A 103 -19.34 1.37 6.01
N ARG A 104 -18.32 2.23 5.98
CA ARG A 104 -18.36 3.60 6.48
C ARG A 104 -17.99 4.53 5.35
N PHE A 105 -19.01 4.91 4.57
CA PHE A 105 -18.83 5.78 3.42
C PHE A 105 -18.44 7.20 3.85
N ASN A 106 -17.29 7.68 3.38
CA ASN A 106 -16.81 9.04 3.57
C ASN A 106 -17.10 9.89 2.32
N ALA A 107 -18.30 10.48 2.28
CA ALA A 107 -18.77 11.29 1.16
C ALA A 107 -17.86 12.49 0.84
N ALA A 108 -17.24 13.11 1.85
CA ALA A 108 -16.39 14.28 1.66
C ALA A 108 -15.08 13.93 0.93
N SER A 109 -14.46 12.80 1.27
CA SER A 109 -13.23 12.31 0.62
C SER A 109 -13.51 11.87 -0.82
N TYR A 110 -14.59 11.12 -1.01
CA TYR A 110 -14.99 10.61 -2.32
C TYR A 110 -15.31 11.74 -3.32
N ASN A 111 -16.15 12.71 -2.91
CA ASN A 111 -16.55 13.81 -3.80
C ASN A 111 -15.38 14.72 -4.18
N ASN A 112 -14.42 14.93 -3.28
CA ASN A 112 -13.25 15.77 -3.57
C ASN A 112 -12.34 15.13 -4.63
N ARG A 113 -12.21 13.79 -4.61
CA ARG A 113 -11.45 13.04 -5.63
C ARG A 113 -12.20 12.94 -6.96
N GLU A 114 -13.52 12.73 -6.92
CA GLU A 114 -14.34 12.72 -8.14
C GLU A 114 -14.47 14.09 -8.83
N HIS A 115 -14.36 15.20 -8.10
CA HIS A 115 -14.32 16.53 -8.70
C HIS A 115 -12.92 16.90 -9.22
N GLY A 116 -11.86 16.27 -8.69
CA GLY A 116 -10.47 16.48 -9.10
C GLY A 116 -10.08 15.66 -10.35
N GLU A 117 -10.58 14.44 -10.46
CA GLU A 117 -10.62 13.71 -11.73
C GLU A 117 -11.74 14.34 -12.58
N ARG A 118 -11.52 14.57 -13.88
CA ARG A 118 -12.56 15.15 -14.75
C ARG A 118 -13.77 14.22 -14.72
N ALA A 119 -14.80 14.57 -13.93
CA ALA A 119 -16.07 13.86 -13.92
C ALA A 119 -16.49 13.68 -15.38
N VAL A 120 -16.72 12.43 -15.77
CA VAL A 120 -17.08 12.14 -17.15
C VAL A 120 -18.52 12.61 -17.30
N VAL A 121 -18.66 13.83 -17.80
CA VAL A 121 -19.90 14.52 -18.08
C VAL A 121 -20.17 14.42 -19.58
N ASP A 122 -21.45 14.43 -19.96
CA ASP A 122 -21.81 14.60 -21.36
C ASP A 122 -21.48 16.02 -21.86
N GLN A 123 -21.81 16.31 -23.12
CA GLN A 123 -21.55 17.62 -23.73
C GLN A 123 -22.35 18.76 -23.07
N GLU A 124 -23.38 18.43 -22.28
CA GLU A 124 -24.27 19.36 -21.57
C GLU A 124 -23.89 19.51 -20.08
N GLY A 125 -22.87 18.78 -19.61
CA GLY A 125 -22.40 18.83 -18.22
C GLY A 125 -23.15 17.88 -17.28
N ASP A 126 -24.05 17.05 -17.79
CA ASP A 126 -24.80 16.08 -17.02
C ASP A 126 -23.94 14.81 -16.77
N PRO A 127 -24.05 14.17 -15.60
CA PRO A 127 -23.38 12.91 -15.34
C PRO A 127 -23.86 11.85 -16.35
N ILE A 128 -22.92 11.08 -16.93
CA ILE A 128 -23.24 10.08 -17.97
C ILE A 128 -24.43 9.20 -17.56
N LYS A 129 -25.49 9.26 -18.37
CA LYS A 129 -26.72 8.48 -18.17
C LYS A 129 -26.59 7.04 -18.67
N GLU A 130 -25.73 6.78 -19.65
CA GLU A 130 -25.54 5.47 -20.29
C GLU A 130 -24.10 5.27 -20.79
N VAL A 131 -23.51 4.12 -20.49
CA VAL A 131 -22.24 3.65 -21.05
C VAL A 131 -22.51 2.42 -21.91
N ILE A 132 -22.07 2.45 -23.17
CA ILE A 132 -22.22 1.34 -24.11
C ILE A 132 -20.86 0.67 -24.28
N LEU A 133 -20.81 -0.65 -24.08
CA LEU A 133 -19.61 -1.47 -24.24
C LEU A 133 -19.77 -2.40 -25.44
N HIS A 134 -18.97 -2.17 -26.47
CA HIS A 134 -18.87 -3.05 -27.63
C HIS A 134 -18.15 -4.37 -27.30
N PRO A 135 -18.33 -5.41 -28.13
CA PRO A 135 -17.60 -6.67 -28.00
C PRO A 135 -16.08 -6.45 -27.85
N GLY A 136 -15.50 -6.98 -26.78
CA GLY A 136 -14.07 -6.86 -26.47
C GLY A 136 -13.68 -5.61 -25.69
N GLU A 137 -14.55 -4.61 -25.54
CA GLU A 137 -14.27 -3.40 -24.77
C GLU A 137 -14.24 -3.66 -23.26
N THR A 138 -13.48 -2.82 -22.55
CA THR A 138 -13.34 -2.88 -21.10
C THR A 138 -13.57 -1.50 -20.51
N LEU A 139 -14.50 -1.41 -19.56
CA LEU A 139 -14.70 -0.24 -18.72
C LEU A 139 -13.86 -0.40 -17.46
N GLU A 140 -13.07 0.61 -17.14
CA GLU A 140 -12.24 0.64 -15.94
C GLU A 140 -12.62 1.80 -15.03
N LYS A 141 -12.77 1.53 -13.73
CA LYS A 141 -12.98 2.57 -12.71
C LYS A 141 -12.07 2.29 -11.52
N VAL A 142 -11.28 3.29 -11.13
CA VAL A 142 -10.45 3.23 -9.93
C VAL A 142 -11.26 3.74 -8.75
N ILE A 143 -11.26 2.98 -7.65
CA ILE A 143 -11.97 3.31 -6.43
C ILE A 143 -11.06 3.10 -5.24
N PHE A 144 -11.00 4.07 -4.34
CA PHE A 144 -10.18 4.00 -3.15
C PHE A 144 -10.94 3.31 -2.01
N LEU A 145 -10.44 2.17 -1.54
CA LEU A 145 -11.12 1.38 -0.50
C LEU A 145 -11.27 2.15 0.82
N ASN A 146 -10.34 3.07 1.10
CA ASN A 146 -10.30 3.94 2.28
C ASN A 146 -11.54 4.86 2.38
N ASP A 147 -12.20 5.15 1.26
CA ASP A 147 -13.42 5.97 1.25
C ASP A 147 -14.64 5.19 1.73
N PHE A 148 -14.56 3.85 1.73
CA PHE A 148 -15.66 2.95 2.07
C PHE A 148 -15.45 2.20 3.38
N TYR A 149 -14.21 1.96 3.79
CA TYR A 149 -13.89 1.14 4.94
C TYR A 149 -12.79 1.76 5.82
N ARG A 150 -12.91 1.55 7.13
CA ARG A 150 -11.79 1.78 8.07
C ARG A 150 -11.04 0.47 8.25
N LEU A 151 -9.83 0.43 7.70
CA LEU A 151 -8.99 -0.76 7.71
C LEU A 151 -8.13 -0.79 8.97
N THR A 152 -8.23 -1.87 9.73
CA THR A 152 -7.41 -2.10 10.93
C THR A 152 -6.00 -2.57 10.52
N PRO A 153 -4.93 -1.97 11.06
CA PRO A 153 -3.56 -2.41 10.81
C PRO A 153 -3.31 -3.87 11.19
N GLY A 154 -2.40 -4.53 10.47
CA GLY A 154 -2.02 -5.92 10.74
C GLY A 154 -3.05 -6.97 10.38
N SER A 155 -4.16 -6.55 9.78
CA SER A 155 -5.25 -7.44 9.39
C SER A 155 -5.14 -7.79 7.91
N GLU A 156 -5.55 -9.03 7.60
CA GLU A 156 -5.76 -9.49 6.24
C GLU A 156 -7.25 -9.40 5.91
N TYR A 157 -7.55 -8.90 4.72
CA TYR A 157 -8.90 -8.74 4.22
C TYR A 157 -9.06 -9.43 2.87
N ARG A 158 -10.25 -9.99 2.65
CA ARG A 158 -10.70 -10.48 1.36
C ARG A 158 -11.77 -9.55 0.82
N LEU A 159 -11.54 -9.04 -0.38
CA LEU A 159 -12.42 -8.11 -1.07
C LEU A 159 -13.17 -8.83 -2.19
N VAL A 160 -14.48 -8.65 -2.22
CA VAL A 160 -15.38 -9.10 -3.28
C VAL A 160 -16.07 -7.87 -3.86
N GLY A 161 -16.14 -7.78 -5.19
CA GLY A 161 -16.78 -6.68 -5.89
C GLY A 161 -18.20 -7.04 -6.29
N TYR A 162 -19.11 -6.09 -6.16
CA TYR A 162 -20.47 -6.16 -6.68
C TYR A 162 -20.70 -4.96 -7.59
N PHE A 163 -21.02 -5.25 -8.84
CA PHE A 163 -21.31 -4.25 -9.84
C PHE A 163 -22.82 -4.21 -10.11
N TYR A 164 -23.41 -3.02 -9.99
CA TYR A 164 -24.82 -2.76 -10.27
C TYR A 164 -24.90 -2.05 -11.63
N PRO A 165 -25.15 -2.79 -12.71
CA PRO A 165 -25.04 -2.26 -14.06
C PRO A 165 -26.19 -1.33 -14.44
N ASP A 166 -27.34 -1.39 -13.78
CA ASP A 166 -28.50 -0.58 -14.13
C ASP A 166 -29.20 -0.03 -12.90
N GLN A 167 -29.26 1.29 -12.78
CA GLN A 167 -29.94 1.95 -11.66
C GLN A 167 -31.45 1.69 -11.57
N ARG A 168 -32.08 1.21 -12.64
CA ARG A 168 -33.53 0.94 -12.72
C ARG A 168 -33.88 -0.43 -12.16
N PHE A 169 -32.90 -1.33 -12.02
CA PHE A 169 -33.13 -2.71 -11.60
C PHE A 169 -32.19 -3.09 -10.46
N GLU A 170 -32.72 -3.77 -9.45
CA GLU A 170 -31.95 -4.24 -8.31
C GLU A 170 -31.32 -5.60 -8.59
N TYR A 171 -30.41 -5.68 -9.56
CA TYR A 171 -29.54 -6.84 -9.74
C TYR A 171 -28.07 -6.44 -9.75
N PHE A 172 -27.21 -7.41 -9.42
CA PHE A 172 -25.78 -7.21 -9.36
C PHE A 172 -25.03 -8.32 -10.08
N VAL A 173 -23.84 -7.98 -10.55
CA VAL A 173 -22.84 -8.90 -11.08
C VAL A 173 -21.69 -8.96 -10.07
N ARG A 174 -21.43 -10.17 -9.56
CA ARG A 174 -20.32 -10.40 -8.62
C ARG A 174 -19.00 -10.50 -9.39
N SER A 175 -17.91 -10.01 -8.80
CA SER A 175 -16.57 -10.21 -9.35
C SER A 175 -16.21 -11.70 -9.44
N GLU A 176 -15.53 -12.09 -10.51
CA GLU A 176 -15.09 -13.48 -10.70
C GLU A 176 -13.94 -13.84 -9.76
N ASN A 177 -13.06 -12.87 -9.50
CA ASN A 177 -11.97 -13.01 -8.56
C ASN A 177 -12.30 -12.39 -7.21
N ASN A 178 -11.53 -12.81 -6.20
CA ASN A 178 -11.52 -12.18 -4.88
C ASN A 178 -10.11 -11.63 -4.68
N LEU A 179 -9.98 -10.38 -4.25
CA LEU A 179 -8.68 -9.82 -3.92
C LEU A 179 -8.36 -10.07 -2.45
N VAL A 180 -7.11 -10.44 -2.18
CA VAL A 180 -6.59 -10.53 -0.81
C VAL A 180 -5.69 -9.33 -0.59
N LEU A 181 -5.96 -8.58 0.47
CA LEU A 181 -5.25 -7.37 0.86
C LEU A 181 -4.71 -7.59 2.26
N ARG A 182 -3.43 -7.27 2.48
CA ARG A 182 -2.83 -7.28 3.80
C ARG A 182 -2.45 -5.87 4.18
N ILE A 183 -3.00 -5.40 5.28
CA ILE A 183 -2.54 -4.15 5.88
C ILE A 183 -1.37 -4.53 6.76
N ASP A 184 -0.21 -3.93 6.49
CA ASP A 184 0.95 -4.14 7.33
C ASP A 184 0.56 -3.81 8.76
N GLN A 185 1.18 -4.52 9.70
CA GLN A 185 1.02 -4.11 11.08
C GLN A 185 1.46 -2.65 11.15
N GLU A 186 0.72 -1.86 11.92
CA GLU A 186 1.30 -0.66 12.49
C GLU A 186 2.32 -1.16 13.52
N ARG A 187 3.37 -1.82 13.04
CA ARG A 187 4.67 -1.65 13.61
C ARG A 187 4.84 -0.16 13.53
N SER A 188 4.55 0.47 14.65
CA SER A 188 5.42 1.52 15.16
C SER A 188 6.82 0.91 15.16
N ASP A 189 7.42 0.72 13.99
CA ASP A 189 8.85 0.85 13.89
C ASP A 189 9.03 2.28 14.41
N PRO A 190 9.72 2.47 15.55
CA PRO A 190 10.08 3.82 16.00
C PRO A 190 10.83 4.60 14.89
N PHE A 191 11.21 3.91 13.81
CA PHE A 191 12.12 4.31 12.75
C PHE A 191 11.47 4.83 11.46
N LEU A 192 10.17 4.66 11.22
CA LEU A 192 9.54 5.07 9.95
C LEU A 192 8.17 5.72 10.16
N ARG A 193 8.16 7.01 10.50
CA ARG A 193 7.02 7.87 10.21
C ARG A 193 7.15 8.41 8.78
N PRO A 194 6.07 8.52 7.99
CA PRO A 194 6.10 9.33 6.77
C PRO A 194 6.19 10.79 7.22
N GLU A 195 7.42 11.30 7.29
CA GLU A 195 7.66 12.68 7.65
C GLU A 195 7.41 13.55 6.42
N VAL A 196 6.60 14.60 6.60
CA VAL A 196 6.26 15.58 5.58
C VAL A 196 7.56 16.08 4.95
N GLN A 197 7.69 15.88 3.64
CA GLN A 197 8.75 16.47 2.84
C GLN A 197 8.77 17.97 3.11
N SER A 198 9.77 18.38 3.88
CA SER A 198 10.13 19.77 4.00
C SER A 198 11.64 19.75 3.82
N LEU A 199 12.06 19.92 2.57
CA LEU A 199 13.38 20.45 2.26
C LEU A 199 13.23 21.97 2.31
N ARG A 200 14.24 22.68 2.81
CA ARG A 200 14.32 24.12 2.55
C ARG A 200 14.47 24.33 1.02
N PRO A 201 14.02 25.47 0.47
CA PRO A 201 14.11 25.75 -0.97
C PRO A 201 15.55 25.76 -1.54
N ASP A 202 16.56 25.69 -0.68
CA ASP A 202 17.99 25.59 -0.99
C ASP A 202 18.53 24.13 -0.99
N GLY A 203 17.69 23.12 -0.73
CA GLY A 203 18.09 21.71 -0.65
C GLY A 203 18.79 21.32 0.66
N ALA A 204 18.89 22.23 1.64
CA ALA A 204 19.47 21.94 2.95
C ALA A 204 18.48 21.18 3.86
N PRO A 205 18.99 20.34 4.79
CA PRO A 205 18.20 19.80 5.88
C PRO A 205 17.43 20.90 6.62
N VAL A 206 16.14 20.69 6.90
CA VAL A 206 15.30 21.69 7.60
C VAL A 206 15.78 21.93 9.03
N ILE A 207 16.35 20.89 9.65
CA ILE A 207 16.88 20.87 11.01
C ILE A 207 18.42 20.96 10.94
N SER A 208 19.02 21.81 11.78
CA SER A 208 20.49 21.91 11.82
C SER A 208 21.13 20.69 12.52
N PRO A 209 22.42 20.39 12.28
CA PRO A 209 23.12 19.33 13.01
C PRO A 209 23.05 19.51 14.53
N GLU A 210 23.16 20.74 15.03
CA GLU A 210 23.05 21.08 16.46
C GLU A 210 21.66 20.80 17.00
N GLU A 211 20.64 21.22 16.26
CA GLU A 211 19.25 21.01 16.64
C GLU A 211 18.93 19.51 16.69
N THR A 212 19.49 18.73 15.77
CA THR A 212 19.36 17.27 15.76
C THR A 212 19.94 16.66 17.04
N VAL A 213 21.17 17.04 17.42
CA VAL A 213 21.79 16.54 18.67
C VAL A 213 21.07 17.04 19.91
N TYR A 214 20.59 18.28 19.89
CA TYR A 214 19.80 18.84 20.98
C TYR A 214 18.50 18.05 21.21
N LEU A 215 17.77 17.74 20.13
CA LEU A 215 16.53 16.97 20.18
C LEU A 215 16.80 15.53 20.62
N PHE A 216 17.89 14.93 20.14
CA PHE A 216 18.36 13.61 20.54
C PHE A 216 18.62 13.50 22.06
N LEU A 217 19.44 14.40 22.62
CA LEU A 217 19.77 14.39 24.05
C LEU A 217 18.60 14.82 24.93
N SER A 218 17.76 15.74 24.44
CA SER A 218 16.52 16.11 25.14
C SER A 218 15.55 14.94 25.23
N ALA A 219 15.49 14.10 24.19
CA ALA A 219 14.68 12.89 24.18
C ALA A 219 15.22 11.85 25.18
N GLU A 220 16.54 11.70 25.29
CA GLU A 220 17.18 10.85 26.31
C GLU A 220 16.81 11.32 27.73
N MET A 221 16.98 12.61 28.03
CA MET A 221 16.64 13.18 29.35
C MET A 221 15.17 13.01 29.72
N ARG A 222 14.27 13.11 28.73
CA ARG A 222 12.81 12.92 28.92
C ARG A 222 12.38 11.46 28.88
N ARG A 223 13.31 10.52 28.69
CA ARG A 223 13.04 9.09 28.47
C ARG A 223 12.04 8.84 27.33
N ASN A 224 12.05 9.72 26.32
CA ASN A 224 11.23 9.58 25.13
C ASN A 224 12.01 8.78 24.08
N TRP A 225 12.05 7.47 24.28
CA TRP A 225 12.81 6.53 23.46
C TRP A 225 12.46 6.55 21.97
N PRO A 226 11.18 6.70 21.57
CA PRO A 226 10.84 6.86 20.16
C PRO A 226 11.55 8.05 19.51
N ASN A 227 11.56 9.22 20.16
CA ASN A 227 12.24 10.40 19.64
C ASN A 227 13.77 10.30 19.74
N TYR A 228 14.30 9.57 20.73
CA TYR A 228 15.73 9.31 20.85
C TYR A 228 16.24 8.47 19.67
N LEU A 229 15.57 7.36 19.38
CA LEU A 229 15.94 6.45 18.30
C LEU A 229 15.73 7.09 16.92
N LYS A 230 14.82 8.06 16.79
CA LYS A 230 14.55 8.77 15.53
C LYS A 230 15.80 9.42 14.93
N TYR A 231 16.69 9.97 15.74
CA TYR A 231 17.86 10.71 15.25
C TYR A 231 19.10 9.82 15.03
N LEU A 232 19.00 8.52 15.28
CA LEU A 232 20.11 7.57 15.10
C LEU A 232 19.98 6.82 13.77
N ASP A 233 21.11 6.62 13.09
CA ASP A 233 21.25 5.54 12.11
C ASP A 233 21.81 4.31 12.84
N LEU A 234 20.94 3.42 13.31
CA LEU A 234 21.36 2.26 14.11
C LEU A 234 22.33 1.34 13.37
N ARG A 235 22.25 1.24 12.05
CA ARG A 235 23.12 0.34 11.26
C ARG A 235 24.57 0.81 11.30
N LYS A 236 24.80 2.12 11.36
CA LYS A 236 26.14 2.71 11.49
C LYS A 236 26.50 2.93 12.95
N PHE A 237 25.57 3.40 13.77
CA PHE A 237 25.79 3.73 15.18
C PHE A 237 26.19 2.52 16.04
N ILE A 238 25.72 1.32 15.69
CA ILE A 238 26.12 0.07 16.35
C ILE A 238 27.64 -0.16 16.32
N THR A 239 28.36 0.43 15.36
CA THR A 239 29.82 0.30 15.24
C THR A 239 30.58 1.01 16.37
N ALA A 240 29.96 1.98 17.06
CA ALA A 240 30.54 2.63 18.23
C ALA A 240 30.52 1.76 19.50
N TYR A 241 29.87 0.60 19.45
CA TYR A 241 29.71 -0.31 20.59
C TYR A 241 30.32 -1.67 20.29
N ASP A 242 31.54 -1.91 20.79
CA ASP A 242 32.31 -3.14 20.56
C ASP A 242 31.51 -4.43 20.81
N ARG A 243 30.67 -4.44 21.85
CA ARG A 243 29.79 -5.57 22.22
C ARG A 243 28.85 -6.00 21.09
N PHE A 244 28.40 -5.05 20.27
CA PHE A 244 27.42 -5.28 19.21
C PHE A 244 28.05 -5.21 17.82
N ALA A 245 29.09 -4.39 17.63
CA ALA A 245 29.79 -4.18 16.36
C ALA A 245 30.29 -5.49 15.74
N GLY A 246 30.97 -6.32 16.54
CA GLY A 246 31.50 -7.61 16.07
C GLY A 246 30.40 -8.57 15.60
N ARG A 247 29.34 -8.71 16.40
CA ARG A 247 28.20 -9.59 16.07
C ARG A 247 27.47 -9.11 14.82
N PHE A 248 27.28 -7.79 14.68
CA PHE A 248 26.60 -7.19 13.54
C PHE A 248 27.41 -7.37 12.24
N ALA A 249 28.73 -7.21 12.30
CA ALA A 249 29.62 -7.35 11.15
C ALA A 249 29.66 -8.79 10.61
N THR A 250 29.56 -9.80 11.48
CA THR A 250 29.57 -11.22 11.09
C THR A 250 28.19 -11.80 10.78
N ALA A 251 27.11 -11.10 11.13
CA ALA A 251 25.75 -11.61 11.00
C ALA A 251 25.22 -11.59 9.56
N SER A 252 24.39 -12.58 9.25
CA SER A 252 23.70 -12.63 7.95
C SER A 252 22.63 -11.54 7.83
N VAL A 253 22.25 -11.19 6.59
CA VAL A 253 21.22 -10.16 6.30
C VAL A 253 19.89 -10.44 7.01
N ARG A 254 19.57 -11.70 7.31
CA ARG A 254 18.34 -12.09 8.03
C ARG A 254 18.45 -11.92 9.55
N GLU A 255 19.65 -11.99 10.10
CA GLU A 255 19.91 -11.87 11.55
C GLU A 255 20.19 -10.43 11.97
N GLN A 256 20.68 -9.60 11.05
CA GLN A 256 20.95 -8.18 11.29
C GLN A 256 19.76 -7.43 11.93
N PRO A 257 18.49 -7.60 11.49
CA PRO A 257 17.36 -6.94 12.13
C PRO A 257 17.17 -7.33 13.60
N VAL A 258 17.44 -8.59 13.96
CA VAL A 258 17.32 -9.07 15.35
C VAL A 258 18.39 -8.42 16.23
N ILE A 259 19.62 -8.31 15.72
CA ILE A 259 20.72 -7.66 16.43
C ILE A 259 20.46 -6.16 16.60
N LEU A 260 19.89 -5.50 15.59
CA LEU A 260 19.51 -4.09 15.67
C LEU A 260 18.40 -3.85 16.69
N ASP A 261 17.42 -4.76 16.79
CA ASP A 261 16.37 -4.68 17.81
C ASP A 261 16.92 -4.90 19.22
N ASP A 262 17.82 -5.89 19.40
CA ASP A 262 18.55 -6.08 20.65
C ASP A 262 19.38 -4.85 21.03
N PHE A 263 20.02 -4.21 20.06
CA PHE A 263 20.81 -2.99 20.27
C PHE A 263 19.93 -1.79 20.64
N ALA A 264 18.78 -1.62 19.99
CA ALA A 264 17.80 -0.59 20.35
C ALA A 264 17.27 -0.80 21.78
N ARG A 265 16.99 -2.05 22.17
CA ARG A 265 16.62 -2.42 23.55
C ARG A 265 17.75 -2.17 24.54
N TYR A 266 19.01 -2.34 24.14
CA TYR A 266 20.17 -1.99 24.96
C TYR A 266 20.28 -0.47 25.19
N LEU A 267 20.13 0.34 24.13
CA LEU A 267 20.21 1.80 24.24
C LEU A 267 19.07 2.41 25.06
N THR A 268 17.89 1.79 25.01
CA THR A 268 16.67 2.27 25.70
C THR A 268 16.43 1.58 27.06
N GLY A 269 17.23 0.57 27.38
CA GLY A 269 17.24 -0.07 28.68
C GLY A 269 17.67 0.89 29.78
N ASN A 270 17.38 0.56 31.04
CA ASN A 270 17.64 1.45 32.17
C ASN A 270 19.13 1.85 32.22
N PRO A 271 19.47 3.11 31.88
CA PRO A 271 20.87 3.48 31.74
C PRO A 271 21.49 3.56 33.13
N ALA A 272 22.62 2.86 33.33
CA ALA A 272 23.38 2.95 34.58
C ALA A 272 23.93 4.36 34.85
N ASP A 273 23.96 5.20 33.81
CA ASP A 273 24.50 6.55 33.83
C ASP A 273 23.51 7.55 33.19
N GLU A 274 22.67 8.16 34.02
CA GLU A 274 21.58 9.04 33.58
C GLU A 274 22.09 10.43 33.19
N LEU A 275 21.68 10.90 32.01
CA LEU A 275 21.98 12.25 31.56
C LEU A 275 21.20 13.30 32.39
N ARG A 276 21.91 14.17 33.10
CA ARG A 276 21.31 15.26 33.90
C ARG A 276 21.31 16.60 33.20
N ARG A 277 22.39 16.89 32.48
CA ARG A 277 22.58 18.17 31.79
C ARG A 277 23.49 17.94 30.60
N PHE A 278 23.27 18.69 29.53
CA PHE A 278 24.20 18.78 28.43
C PHE A 278 24.30 20.21 27.90
N ARG A 279 25.39 20.51 27.20
CA ARG A 279 25.62 21.76 26.48
C ARG A 279 26.39 21.45 25.20
N ILE A 280 25.88 21.91 24.07
CA ILE A 280 26.60 21.87 22.80
C ILE A 280 27.69 22.94 22.84
N THR A 281 28.94 22.55 22.58
CA THR A 281 30.12 23.42 22.64
C THR A 281 30.63 23.82 21.27
N ALA A 282 30.59 22.91 20.29
CA ALA A 282 31.08 23.18 18.94
C ALA A 282 30.31 22.39 17.87
N THR A 283 30.27 22.95 16.66
CA THR A 283 29.82 22.27 15.45
C THR A 283 30.79 22.54 14.32
N GLU A 284 31.25 21.47 13.68
CA GLU A 284 32.24 21.54 12.62
C GLU A 284 31.74 20.75 11.40
N PRO A 285 31.55 21.39 10.24
CA PRO A 285 31.29 20.65 9.01
C PRO A 285 32.55 19.94 8.52
N GLU A 286 32.37 18.82 7.84
CA GLU A 286 33.45 18.11 7.18
C GLU A 286 34.04 18.97 6.07
N ARG A 287 35.37 19.08 6.09
CA ARG A 287 36.16 19.84 5.13
C ARG A 287 37.02 18.88 4.32
N ASP A 288 37.19 19.19 3.05
CA ASP A 288 38.09 18.46 2.17
C ASP A 288 39.57 18.76 2.52
N ARG A 289 40.50 18.15 1.77
CA ARG A 289 41.94 18.40 1.94
C ARG A 289 42.36 19.84 1.63
N SER A 290 41.50 20.58 0.91
CA SER A 290 41.65 22.00 0.55
C SER A 290 41.17 22.95 1.66
N GLY A 291 40.42 22.44 2.65
CA GLY A 291 39.75 23.23 3.69
C GLY A 291 38.36 23.74 3.31
N GLU A 292 37.85 23.39 2.12
CA GLU A 292 36.50 23.73 1.67
C GLU A 292 35.45 22.82 2.30
N VAL A 293 34.27 23.38 2.58
CA VAL A 293 33.16 22.65 3.18
C VAL A 293 32.54 21.73 2.14
N ILE A 294 32.43 20.44 2.46
CA ILE A 294 31.78 19.48 1.57
C ILE A 294 30.27 19.69 1.66
N ALA A 295 29.66 20.19 0.59
CA ALA A 295 28.20 20.28 0.47
C ALA A 295 27.62 18.85 0.49
N ASN A 296 26.99 18.47 1.60
CA ASN A 296 26.52 17.11 1.96
C ASN A 296 27.56 16.19 2.63
N GLY A 297 28.65 16.74 3.14
CA GLY A 297 29.58 16.02 4.00
C GLY A 297 29.01 15.74 5.39
N ARG A 298 29.82 15.08 6.22
CA ARG A 298 29.52 14.85 7.64
C ARG A 298 29.52 16.16 8.42
N ASN A 299 28.83 16.16 9.55
CA ASN A 299 28.99 17.19 10.57
C ASN A 299 29.44 16.57 11.88
N PHE A 300 30.28 17.28 12.62
CA PHE A 300 30.75 16.88 13.94
C PHE A 300 30.17 17.85 14.97
N VAL A 301 29.48 17.33 15.97
CA VAL A 301 28.91 18.13 17.06
C VAL A 301 29.52 17.69 18.38
N THR A 302 30.19 18.62 19.06
CA THR A 302 30.80 18.38 20.37
C THR A 302 29.85 18.84 21.48
N VAL A 303 29.69 17.98 22.49
CA VAL A 303 28.75 18.18 23.59
C VAL A 303 29.42 17.86 24.92
N GLU A 304 29.35 18.78 25.86
CA GLU A 304 29.64 18.50 27.26
C GLU A 304 28.37 18.00 27.96
N ALA A 305 28.46 16.84 28.58
CA ALA A 305 27.36 16.18 29.26
C ALA A 305 27.75 15.82 30.70
N VAL A 306 26.83 16.08 31.63
CA VAL A 306 26.94 15.68 33.03
C VAL A 306 26.01 14.50 33.23
N ARG A 307 26.58 13.36 33.60
CA ARG A 307 25.83 12.13 33.88
C ARG A 307 25.99 11.70 35.33
N ILE A 308 24.97 11.04 35.87
CA ILE A 308 24.96 10.49 37.23
C ILE A 308 24.73 8.99 37.15
N GLY A 309 25.70 8.23 37.67
CA GLY A 309 25.64 6.78 37.74
C GLY A 309 26.26 6.26 39.03
N GLY A 310 25.63 5.28 39.66
CA GLY A 310 26.17 4.63 40.87
C GLY A 310 26.46 5.56 42.06
N GLY A 311 25.81 6.73 42.13
CA GLY A 311 26.01 7.74 43.19
C GLY A 311 27.09 8.78 42.90
N TYR A 312 27.78 8.73 41.76
CA TYR A 312 28.80 9.70 41.36
C TYR A 312 28.33 10.54 40.17
N THR A 313 28.84 11.77 40.08
CA THR A 313 28.62 12.66 38.93
C THR A 313 29.88 12.68 38.08
N ALA A 314 29.74 12.33 36.80
CA ALA A 314 30.83 12.36 35.83
C ALA A 314 30.53 13.36 34.72
N ARG A 315 31.59 14.00 34.19
CA ARG A 315 31.51 14.93 33.06
C ARG A 315 32.14 14.27 31.84
N TYR A 316 31.38 14.18 30.76
CA TYR A 316 31.80 13.60 29.51
C TYR A 316 31.77 14.64 28.40
N GLU A 317 32.78 14.61 27.55
CA GLU A 317 32.76 15.27 26.26
C GLU A 317 32.40 14.21 25.21
N TYR A 318 31.27 14.40 24.55
CA TYR A 318 30.81 13.58 23.44
C TYR A 318 31.07 14.30 22.13
N ARG A 319 31.63 13.59 21.16
CA ARG A 319 31.71 14.02 19.77
C ARG A 319 30.79 13.14 18.93
N TYR A 320 29.70 13.72 18.45
CA TYR A 320 28.75 13.05 17.57
C TYR A 320 29.11 13.30 16.12
N THR A 321 29.12 12.25 15.31
CA THR A 321 29.23 12.36 13.85
C THR A 321 27.85 12.20 13.24
N LEU A 322 27.46 13.16 12.40
CA LEU A 322 26.18 13.20 11.73
C LEU A 322 26.35 13.11 10.22
N GLU A 323 25.45 12.39 9.57
CA GLU A 323 25.34 12.31 8.10
C GLU A 323 23.94 12.75 7.66
N PRO A 324 23.80 13.36 6.47
CA PRO A 324 22.49 13.63 5.91
C PRO A 324 21.77 12.30 5.66
N SER A 325 20.48 12.23 6.03
CA SER A 325 19.70 11.01 5.88
C SER A 325 19.39 10.74 4.40
N SER A 326 19.69 9.53 3.92
CA SER A 326 19.23 9.04 2.61
C SER A 326 17.71 8.82 2.57
N ASP A 327 17.15 8.41 3.71
CA ASP A 327 15.75 7.95 3.81
C ASP A 327 14.78 9.11 4.12
N SER A 328 15.29 10.21 4.65
CA SER A 328 14.53 11.40 5.02
C SER A 328 15.26 12.66 4.56
N PRO A 329 15.11 13.06 3.28
CA PRO A 329 15.74 14.25 2.76
C PRO A 329 15.23 15.46 3.56
N GLY A 330 16.13 16.13 4.29
CA GLY A 330 15.72 17.14 5.27
C GLY A 330 16.26 16.94 6.69
N MET A 331 16.77 15.74 7.02
CA MET A 331 17.19 15.39 8.39
C MET A 331 18.63 14.91 8.48
N TRP A 332 19.28 15.20 9.61
CA TRP A 332 20.55 14.60 10.00
C TRP A 332 20.33 13.34 10.84
N LYS A 333 21.21 12.35 10.65
CA LYS A 333 21.26 11.13 11.47
C LYS A 333 22.62 11.02 12.13
N ILE A 334 22.63 10.73 13.42
CA ILE A 334 23.85 10.43 14.18
C ILE A 334 24.28 9.02 13.80
N VAL A 335 25.49 8.91 13.26
CA VAL A 335 26.07 7.65 12.77
C VAL A 335 27.16 7.11 13.67
N TYR A 336 27.74 7.94 14.52
CA TYR A 336 28.85 7.55 15.40
C TYR A 336 28.93 8.49 16.61
N VAL A 337 29.50 7.99 17.71
CA VAL A 337 29.77 8.78 18.92
C VAL A 337 31.12 8.39 19.50
N GLU A 338 31.89 9.40 19.88
CA GLU A 338 33.08 9.24 20.72
C GLU A 338 32.82 9.89 22.07
N ALA A 339 33.25 9.26 23.15
CA ALA A 339 33.10 9.77 24.50
C ALA A 339 34.46 9.88 25.18
N ARG A 340 34.73 11.03 25.81
CA ARG A 340 35.94 11.28 26.61
C ARG A 340 35.56 11.78 27.99
N LEU A 341 36.22 11.29 29.03
CA LEU A 341 36.02 11.78 30.38
C LEU A 341 36.74 13.11 30.55
N VAL A 342 36.01 14.15 30.92
CA VAL A 342 36.57 15.46 31.25
C VAL A 342 36.91 15.45 32.75
N ARG A 343 38.20 15.54 33.06
CA ARG A 343 38.71 15.56 34.44
C ARG A 343 38.54 16.93 35.10
#